data_AF-A0A917LBN2-F1
#
_entry.id   AF-A0A917LBN2-F1
#
_cell.length_a   1.000
_cell.length_b   1.000
_cell.length_c   1.000
_cell.angle_alpha   90.00
_cell.angle_beta   90.00
_cell.angle_gamma   90.00
#
_symmetry.space_group_name_H-M   'P 1'
#
loop_
_entity.id
_entity.type
_entity.pdbx_description
1 polymer ?
#
loop_
_entity_poly.entity_id
_entity_poly.type
_entity_poly.pdbx_seq_one_letter_code
_entity_poly.pdbx_strand_id
1 'polypeptide(L)'
;MHRRTDKARLARVLSGVRIVHIGDEEAKAASAMLINAGLHGHKYAIDAAVAEAALRQRRPVVMLTSDIDDMTKLCGDRVPLVAV
;
A
#
# COMPACT_ATOMS: atom_id res chain seq x y z
N MET A 1 -24.27 3.17 8.49
CA MET A 1 -23.88 1.78 8.16
C MET A 1 -24.12 1.53 6.69
N HIS A 2 -23.10 1.17 5.91
CA HIS A 2 -23.29 0.80 4.51
C HIS A 2 -23.93 -0.60 4.45
N ARG A 3 -25.11 -0.72 3.83
CA ARG A 3 -26.02 -1.88 3.94
C ARG A 3 -25.51 -3.18 3.27
N ARG A 4 -24.30 -3.16 2.70
CA ARG A 4 -23.69 -4.26 1.92
C ARG A 4 -22.44 -4.88 2.54
N THR A 5 -21.96 -4.39 3.68
CA THR A 5 -20.74 -4.92 4.29
C THR A 5 -21.10 -5.94 5.38
N ASP A 6 -20.98 -7.22 5.05
CA ASP A 6 -21.07 -8.30 6.03
C ASP A 6 -19.86 -8.24 6.97
N LYS A 7 -20.10 -7.78 8.21
CA LYS A 7 -19.07 -7.63 9.23
C LYS A 7 -18.44 -8.96 9.64
N ALA A 8 -19.21 -10.04 9.67
CA ALA A 8 -18.69 -11.36 10.05
C ALA A 8 -17.77 -11.90 8.96
N ARG A 9 -18.16 -11.75 7.68
CA ARG A 9 -17.30 -12.08 6.54
C ARG A 9 -16.02 -11.24 6.55
N LEU A 10 -16.12 -9.93 6.79
CA LEU A 10 -14.96 -9.05 6.89
C LEU A 10 -14.01 -9.47 8.02
N ALA A 11 -14.54 -9.71 9.23
CA ALA A 11 -13.75 -10.13 10.39
C ALA A 11 -13.00 -11.44 10.12
N ARG A 12 -13.64 -12.41 9.45
CA ARG A 12 -12.99 -13.68 9.06
C ARG A 12 -11.84 -13.48 8.06
N VAL A 13 -11.98 -12.55 7.12
CA VAL A 13 -10.88 -12.24 6.19
C VAL A 13 -9.75 -11.56 6.95
N LEU A 14 -10.06 -10.57 7.80
CA LEU A 14 -9.07 -9.82 8.55
C LEU A 14 -8.32 -10.69 9.59
N SER A 15 -8.93 -11.75 10.12
CA SER A 15 -8.22 -12.66 11.04
C SER A 15 -7.09 -13.46 10.37
N GLY A 16 -7.09 -13.54 9.04
CA GLY A 16 -6.06 -14.25 8.26
C GLY A 16 -4.91 -13.35 7.77
N VAL A 17 -4.93 -12.05 8.07
CA VAL A 17 -3.91 -11.11 7.59
C VAL A 17 -3.21 -10.39 8.74
N ARG A 18 -1.96 -10.02 8.51
CA ARG A 18 -1.23 -9.15 9.42
C ARG A 18 -1.53 -7.69 9.04
N ILE A 19 -1.97 -6.91 10.02
CA ILE A 19 -2.17 -5.47 9.85
C ILE A 19 -0.82 -4.76 9.98
N VAL A 20 -0.48 -3.93 8.99
CA VAL A 20 0.67 -3.03 9.05
C VAL A 20 0.17 -1.65 9.44
N HIS A 21 0.70 -1.13 10.54
CA HIS A 21 0.37 0.22 11.00
C HIS A 21 1.19 1.27 10.24
N ILE A 22 0.55 2.40 9.98
CA ILE A 22 1.16 3.61 9.43
C ILE A 22 1.10 4.67 10.54
N GLY A 23 2.27 5.01 11.10
CA GLY A 23 2.43 6.10 12.04
C GLY A 23 2.97 7.36 11.36
N ASP A 24 3.36 8.33 12.17
CA ASP A 24 3.83 9.64 11.68
C ASP A 24 5.08 9.52 10.79
N GLU A 25 6.02 8.65 11.17
CA GLU A 25 7.27 8.46 10.41
C GLU A 25 7.03 7.74 9.09
N GLU A 26 6.17 6.71 9.08
CA GLU A 26 5.74 6.05 7.84
C GLU A 26 4.98 7.00 6.93
N ALA A 27 4.10 7.84 7.47
CA ALA A 27 3.37 8.84 6.70
C ALA A 27 4.30 9.90 6.08
N LYS A 28 5.32 10.37 6.83
CA LYS A 28 6.35 11.27 6.31
C LYS A 28 7.18 10.60 5.22
N ALA A 29 7.56 9.34 5.40
CA ALA A 29 8.30 8.58 4.39
C ALA A 29 7.49 8.40 3.10
N ALA A 30 6.20 8.05 3.21
CA ALA A 30 5.28 7.99 2.07
C ALA A 30 5.15 9.36 1.36
N SER A 31 5.03 10.44 2.12
CA SER A 31 5.01 11.81 1.56
C SER A 31 6.30 12.14 0.81
N ALA A 32 7.46 11.79 1.36
CA ALA A 32 8.74 11.97 0.69
C ALA A 32 8.84 11.16 -0.60
N MET A 33 8.28 9.94 -0.65
CA MET A 33 8.22 9.15 -1.88
C MET A 33 7.41 9.87 -2.97
N LEU A 34 6.28 10.48 -2.62
CA LEU A 34 5.46 11.24 -3.57
C LEU A 34 6.19 12.45 -4.13
N ILE A 35 6.85 13.22 -3.26
CA ILE A 35 7.67 14.37 -3.65
C ILE A 35 8.76 13.93 -4.63
N ASN A 36 9.49 12.87 -4.29
CA ASN A 36 10.58 12.36 -5.11
C ASN A 36 10.11 11.82 -6.46
N ALA A 37 8.91 11.24 -6.52
CA ALA A 37 8.30 10.75 -7.75
C ALA A 37 7.57 11.85 -8.56
N GLY A 38 7.47 13.08 -8.03
CA GLY A 38 6.70 14.16 -8.66
C GLY A 38 5.19 13.90 -8.72
N LEU A 39 4.67 13.10 -7.80
CA LEU A 39 3.28 12.64 -7.79
C LEU A 39 2.41 13.47 -6.83
N HIS A 40 1.17 13.73 -7.23
CA HIS A 40 0.23 14.54 -6.47
C HIS A 40 -0.35 13.75 -5.29
N GLY A 41 -0.18 14.25 -4.06
CA GLY A 41 -0.62 13.53 -2.87
C GLY A 41 -2.11 13.20 -2.80
N HIS A 42 -2.98 14.09 -3.28
CA HIS A 42 -4.43 13.83 -3.29
C HIS A 42 -4.84 12.61 -4.13
N LYS A 43 -4.01 12.24 -5.13
CA LYS A 43 -4.25 11.07 -5.98
C LYS A 43 -3.57 9.81 -5.41
N TYR A 44 -2.35 9.93 -4.91
CA TYR A 44 -1.47 8.78 -4.65
C TYR A 44 -1.11 8.54 -3.17
N ALA A 45 -1.72 9.26 -2.22
CA ALA A 45 -1.36 9.15 -0.80
C ALA A 45 -1.46 7.73 -0.24
N ILE A 46 -2.52 6.99 -0.59
CA ILE A 46 -2.71 5.61 -0.14
C ILE A 46 -1.70 4.69 -0.82
N ASP A 47 -1.47 4.85 -2.13
CA ASP A 47 -0.49 4.04 -2.87
C ASP A 47 0.92 4.23 -2.31
N ALA A 48 1.29 5.46 -1.94
CA ALA A 48 2.56 5.75 -1.31
C ALA A 48 2.70 5.12 0.08
N ALA A 49 1.63 5.09 0.88
CA ALA A 49 1.64 4.38 2.17
C ALA A 49 1.79 2.86 1.98
N VAL A 50 1.18 2.29 0.95
CA VAL A 50 1.35 0.87 0.60
C VAL A 50 2.77 0.59 0.09
N ALA A 51 3.33 1.47 -0.75
CA ALA A 51 4.69 1.37 -1.25
C ALA A 51 5.73 1.47 -0.12
N GLU A 52 5.56 2.43 0.80
CA GLU A 52 6.38 2.58 2.00
C GLU A 52 6.36 1.29 2.82
N ALA A 53 5.15 0.81 3.15
CA ALA A 53 4.98 -0.39 3.96
C ALA A 53 5.67 -1.60 3.31
N ALA A 54 5.55 -1.77 1.99
CA ALA A 54 6.19 -2.86 1.26
C ALA A 54 7.73 -2.76 1.29
N LEU A 55 8.28 -1.57 1.07
CA LEU A 55 9.74 -1.34 1.03
C LEU A 55 10.41 -1.47 2.40
N ARG A 56 9.68 -1.21 3.48
CA ARG A 56 10.17 -1.35 4.86
C ARG A 56 10.20 -2.80 5.35
N GLN A 57 9.44 -3.71 4.74
CA GLN A 57 9.47 -5.12 5.15
C GLN A 57 10.81 -5.80 4.79
N ARG A 58 11.21 -6.78 5.60
CA ARG A 58 12.34 -7.66 5.25
C ARG A 58 11.97 -8.50 4.02
N ARG A 59 12.84 -8.50 3.02
CA ARG A 59 12.68 -9.26 1.77
C ARG A 59 12.71 -10.78 2.04
N PRO A 60 11.97 -11.59 1.23
CA PRO A 60 11.25 -11.21 0.00
C PRO A 60 9.84 -10.65 0.25
N VAL A 61 9.42 -9.69 -0.59
CA VAL A 61 8.08 -9.06 -0.60
C VAL A 61 7.56 -9.09 -2.03
N VAL A 62 6.27 -9.38 -2.22
CA VAL A 62 5.57 -9.30 -3.51
C VAL A 62 4.29 -8.49 -3.29
N MET A 63 3.94 -7.62 -4.24
CA MET A 63 2.72 -6.83 -4.19
C MET A 63 1.72 -7.30 -5.26
N LEU A 64 0.52 -7.65 -4.80
CA LEU A 64 -0.63 -7.94 -5.66
C LEU A 64 -1.44 -6.65 -5.80
N THR A 65 -1.60 -6.14 -7.01
CA THR A 65 -2.34 -4.90 -7.27
C THR A 65 -3.02 -4.91 -8.64
N SER A 66 -4.21 -4.34 -8.73
CA SER A 66 -4.87 -4.09 -10.02
C SER A 66 -4.28 -2.89 -10.76
N ASP A 67 -3.59 -1.99 -10.03
CA ASP A 67 -2.96 -0.80 -10.59
C ASP A 67 -1.43 -0.95 -10.55
N ILE A 68 -0.90 -1.58 -11.60
CA ILE A 68 0.53 -1.84 -11.75
C ILE A 68 1.29 -0.56 -12.05
N ASP A 69 0.70 0.35 -12.82
CA ASP A 69 1.37 1.56 -13.29
C ASP A 69 1.68 2.51 -12.14
N ASP A 70 0.73 2.68 -11.22
CA ASP A 70 0.91 3.57 -10.07
C ASP A 70 1.93 2.99 -9.08
N MET A 71 1.88 1.68 -8.82
CA MET A 71 2.85 1.03 -7.95
C MET A 71 4.25 0.94 -8.58
N THR A 72 4.36 0.87 -9.91
CA THR A 72 5.66 0.90 -10.60
C THR A 72 6.36 2.24 -10.40
N LYS A 73 5.62 3.36 -10.48
CA LYS A 73 6.17 4.71 -10.26
C LYS A 73 6.73 4.89 -8.84
N LEU A 74 6.10 4.26 -7.84
CA LEU A 74 6.48 4.41 -6.42
C LEU A 74 7.56 3.41 -5.99
N CYS A 75 7.40 2.14 -6.34
CA CYS A 75 8.30 1.08 -5.90
C CYS A 75 9.56 0.95 -6.79
N GLY A 76 9.44 1.27 -8.08
CA GLY A 76 10.42 0.86 -9.09
C GLY A 76 10.66 -0.66 -9.05
N ASP A 77 11.88 -1.09 -9.34
CA ASP A 77 12.22 -2.54 -9.40
C ASP A 77 12.48 -3.18 -8.02
N ARG A 78 12.22 -2.45 -6.93
CA ARG A 78 12.53 -2.90 -5.57
C ARG A 78 11.52 -3.92 -5.04
N VAL A 79 10.28 -3.87 -5.53
CA VAL A 79 9.18 -4.76 -5.15
C VAL A 79 8.62 -5.42 -6.41
N PRO A 80 8.71 -6.75 -6.56
CA PRO A 80 8.00 -7.48 -7.60
C PRO A 80 6.48 -7.22 -7.53
N LEU A 81 5.91 -6.85 -8.66
CA LEU A 81 4.47 -6.55 -8.81
C LEU A 81 3.78 -7.67 -9.58
N VAL A 82 2.57 -8.04 -9.16
CA VAL A 82 1.72 -9.04 -9.81
C VAL A 82 0.32 -8.46 -9.98
N ALA A 83 -0.18 -8.48 -11.21
CA ALA A 83 -1.52 -7.99 -11.54
C ALA A 83 -2.60 -8.95 -11.01
N VAL A 84 -3.70 -8.39 -10.52
CA VAL A 84 -4.89 -9.14 -10.06
C VAL A 84 -6.19 -8.57 -10.59
#